data_AF-A0A953RAP8-F1
#
_entry.id   AF-A0A953RAP8-F1
#
_cell.length_a   1.000
_cell.length_b   1.000
_cell.length_c   1.000
_cell.angle_alpha   90.00
_cell.angle_beta   90.00
_cell.angle_gamma   90.00
#
_symmetry.space_group_name_H-M   'P 1'
#
loop_
_entity.id
_entity.type
_entity.pdbx_description
1 polymer ?
#
loop_
_entity_poly.entity_id
_entity_poly.type
_entity_poly.pdbx_seq_one_letter_code
_entity_poly.pdbx_strand_id
1 'polypeptide(L)' 'MTKTVSVIGIETTEIRWIRLLVSLLRHPDPSMHELARQALLYLADAAEKREASHPQSMDHAG' A
#
# COMPACT_ATOMS: atom_id res chain seq x y z
N MET A 1 2.13 21.15 -19.88
CA MET A 1 1.15 20.78 -18.83
C MET A 1 1.08 19.27 -18.75
N THR A 2 1.55 18.67 -17.66
CA THR A 2 1.48 17.22 -17.43
C THR A 2 0.03 16.83 -17.17
N LYS A 3 -0.59 16.18 -18.15
CA LYS A 3 -1.97 15.69 -18.07
C LYS A 3 -2.04 14.57 -17.02
N THR A 4 -2.52 14.89 -15.82
CA THR A 4 -2.83 13.92 -14.78
C THR A 4 -4.05 13.14 -15.20
N VAL A 5 -3.83 11.94 -15.73
CA VAL A 5 -4.91 11.00 -16.04
C VAL A 5 -5.38 10.45 -14.70
N SER A 6 -6.55 10.90 -14.24
CA SER A 6 -7.18 10.34 -13.04
C SER A 6 -7.58 8.90 -13.37
N VAL A 7 -6.83 7.94 -12.84
CA VAL A 7 -7.24 6.55 -12.83
C VAL A 7 -8.23 6.44 -11.69
N ILE A 8 -9.50 6.20 -12.01
CA ILE A 8 -10.60 6.20 -11.03
C ILE A 8 -10.20 5.33 -9.83
N GLY A 9 -10.20 5.93 -8.63
CA GLY A 9 -9.90 5.25 -7.37
C GLY A 9 -8.43 5.17 -6.98
N ILE A 10 -7.51 5.85 -7.68
CA ILE A 10 -6.08 5.89 -7.33
C ILE A 10 -5.61 7.33 -7.18
N GLU A 11 -5.11 7.66 -6.00
CA GLU A 11 -4.50 8.96 -5.73
C GLU A 11 -3.17 9.10 -6.48
N THR A 12 -2.86 10.32 -6.93
CA THR A 12 -1.63 10.57 -7.70
C THR A 12 -0.35 10.21 -6.94
N THR A 13 -0.37 10.28 -5.61
CA THR A 13 0.71 9.86 -4.71
C THR A 13 0.91 8.34 -4.70
N GLU A 14 -0.15 7.57 -4.91
CA GLU A 14 -0.13 6.10 -4.95
C GLU A 14 0.46 5.58 -6.27
N ILE A 15 0.31 6.32 -7.37
CA ILE A 15 0.88 5.96 -8.68
C ILE A 15 2.40 5.75 -8.59
N ARG A 16 3.10 6.56 -7.78
CA ARG A 16 4.54 6.40 -7.55
C ARG A 16 4.87 5.04 -6.94
N TRP A 17 4.08 4.63 -5.94
CA TRP A 17 4.26 3.36 -5.24
C TRP A 17 3.90 2.17 -6.12
N ILE A 18 2.81 2.28 -6.90
CA ILE A 18 2.42 1.25 -7.88
C ILE A 18 3.53 1.05 -8.92
N ARG A 19 4.12 2.13 -9.45
CA ARG A 19 5.24 2.03 -10.39
C ARG A 19 6.46 1.34 -9.79
N LEU A 20 6.81 1.67 -8.55
CA LEU A 20 7.90 1.01 -7.83
C LEU A 20 7.61 -0.48 -7.65
N LEU A 21 6.39 -0.83 -7.28
CA LEU A 21 5.98 -2.22 -7.10
C LEU A 21 6.07 -3.00 -8.42
N VAL A 22 5.58 -2.44 -9.52
CA VAL A 22 5.70 -3.04 -10.86
C VAL A 22 7.17 -3.20 -11.27
N SER A 23 8.05 -2.27 -10.88
CA SER A 23 9.49 -2.40 -11.15
C SER A 23 10.12 -3.57 -10.38
N LEU A 24 9.74 -3.77 -9.12
CA LEU A 24 10.21 -4.89 -8.31
C LEU A 24 9.69 -6.23 -8.84
N LEU A 25 8.42 -6.27 -9.25
CA LEU A 25 7.76 -7.43 -9.85
C LEU A 25 8.15 -7.71 -11.31
N ARG A 26 9.01 -6.91 -11.91
CA ARG A 26 9.58 -7.16 -13.24
C ARG A 26 11.09 -7.34 -13.18
N HIS A 27 11.65 -7.37 -11.99
CA HIS A 27 13.08 -7.49 -11.81
C HIS A 27 13.55 -8.86 -12.33
N PRO A 28 14.69 -8.98 -13.03
CA PRO A 28 15.14 -10.26 -13.58
C PRO A 28 15.46 -11.32 -12.51
N ASP A 29 15.70 -10.89 -11.27
CA ASP A 29 15.92 -11.78 -10.13
C ASP A 29 14.58 -12.33 -9.59
N PRO A 30 14.35 -13.66 -9.62
CA PRO A 30 13.14 -14.26 -9.07
C PRO A 30 12.95 -13.98 -7.58
N SER A 31 14.03 -13.79 -6.83
CA SER A 31 14.01 -13.51 -5.38
C SER A 31 13.34 -12.17 -5.06
N MET A 32 13.47 -11.19 -5.95
CA MET A 32 12.88 -9.86 -5.80
C MET A 32 11.35 -9.87 -5.90
N HIS A 33 10.79 -10.78 -6.72
CA HIS A 33 9.35 -10.96 -6.82
C HIS A 33 8.77 -11.51 -5.52
N GLU A 34 9.41 -12.54 -4.97
CA GLU A 34 8.95 -13.16 -3.72
C GLU A 34 9.14 -12.20 -2.55
N LEU A 35 10.24 -11.46 -2.49
CA LEU A 35 10.43 -10.41 -1.50
C LEU A 35 9.33 -9.34 -1.56
N ALA A 36 9.01 -8.85 -2.76
CA ALA A 36 7.94 -7.87 -2.95
C ALA A 36 6.58 -8.44 -2.50
N ARG A 37 6.31 -9.71 -2.80
CA ARG A 37 5.10 -10.40 -2.34
C ARG A 37 5.02 -10.49 -0.82
N GLN A 38 6.08 -10.96 -0.16
CA GLN A 38 6.12 -11.09 1.30
C GLN A 38 5.99 -9.73 1.99
N ALA A 39 6.63 -8.69 1.44
CA ALA A 39 6.50 -7.33 1.96
C ALA A 39 5.05 -6.80 1.88
N LEU A 40 4.35 -7.06 0.77
CA LEU A 40 2.93 -6.68 0.64
C LEU A 40 2.04 -7.42 1.64
N LEU A 41 2.26 -8.72 1.84
CA LEU A 41 1.50 -9.51 2.82
C LEU A 41 1.72 -8.99 4.25
N TYR A 42 2.98 -8.70 4.59
CA TYR A 42 3.32 -8.10 5.89
C TYR A 42 2.64 -6.74 6.09
N LEU A 43 2.64 -5.88 5.07
CA LEU A 43 1.98 -4.58 5.15
C LEU A 43 0.46 -4.71 5.31
N ALA A 44 -0.17 -5.67 4.62
CA ALA A 44 -1.60 -5.93 4.74
C ALA A 44 -1.97 -6.42 6.15
N ASP A 45 -1.22 -7.39 6.69
CA ASP A 45 -1.40 -7.88 8.06
C ASP A 45 -1.17 -6.78 9.10
N ALA A 46 -0.13 -5.96 8.92
CA ALA A 46 0.13 -4.82 9.80
C ALA A 46 -0.98 -3.76 9.75
N ALA A 47 -1.57 -3.51 8.57
CA ALA A 47 -2.69 -2.59 8.41
C ALA A 47 -3.95 -3.13 9.11
N GLU A 48 -4.29 -4.40 8.90
CA GLU A 48 -5.43 -5.06 9.57
C GLU A 48 -5.27 -5.02 11.10
N LYS A 49 -4.08 -5.33 11.61
CA LYS A 49 -3.78 -5.24 13.04
C LYS A 49 -3.90 -3.81 13.57
N ARG A 50 -3.51 -2.81 12.79
CA ARG A 50 -3.61 -1.39 13.17
C ARG A 50 -5.07 -0.93 13.23
N GLU A 51 -5.90 -1.38 12.30
CA GLU A 51 -7.34 -1.10 12.30
C GLU A 51 -8.02 -1.78 13.50
N ALA A 52 -7.67 -3.04 13.79
CA ALA A 52 -8.18 -3.77 14.95
C ALA A 52 -7.73 -3.16 16.30
N SER A 53 -6.57 -2.52 16.34
CA SER A 53 -6.04 -1.82 17.53
C SER A 53 -6.41 -0.34 17.59
N HIS A 54 -7.32 0.13 16.74
CA HIS A 54 -8.05 1.39 16.91
C HIS A 54 -9.44 1.10 17.50
N PRO A 55 -9.56 0.68 18.78
CA PRO A 55 -10.84 0.76 19.46
C PRO A 55 -11.17 2.25 19.52
N GLN A 56 -12.22 2.60 18.79
CA GLN A 56 -13.09 3.74 19.03
C GLN A 56 -12.76 4.40 20.37
N SER A 57 -12.10 5.55 20.33
CA SER A 57 -12.03 6.47 21.47
C SER A 57 -13.45 6.97 21.69
N MET A 58 -14.31 6.11 22.22
CA MET A 58 -15.64 6.42 22.70
C MET A 58 -15.45 7.37 23.87
N ASP A 59 -15.70 8.64 23.61
CA ASP A 59 -16.60 9.48 24.39
C ASP A 59 -16.63 9.12 25.89
N HIS A 60 -15.61 9.53 26.63
CA HIS A 60 -15.82 9.81 28.05
C HIS A 60 -16.44 11.21 28.16
N ALA A 61 -17.76 11.18 28.34
CA ALA A 61 -18.60 12.29 28.73
C ALA A 61 -18.04 13.07 29.94
N GLY A 62 -18.21 14.39 29.89
CA GLY A 62 -18.04 15.33 30.99
C GLY A 62 -18.63 16.67 30.60
#